data_AF-A0AA37T5W4-F1
#
_entry.id   AF-A0AA37T5W4-F1
#
_cell.length_a   1.000
_cell.length_b   1.000
_cell.length_c   1.000
_cell.angle_alpha   90.00
_cell.angle_beta   90.00
_cell.angle_gamma   90.00
#
_symmetry.space_group_name_H-M   'P 1'
#
loop_
_entity.id
_entity.type
_entity.pdbx_description
1 polymer ?
#
loop_
_entity_poly.entity_id
_entity_poly.type
_entity_poly.pdbx_seq_one_letter_code
_entity_poly.pdbx_strand_id
1 'polypeptide(L)'
;MKHEEKLKREDSLASWRLATLLTFNGFLITAITRLKPEAYAYIIKWVPAVGILVSLSVLAVSLLSANVKWKLHISWPKDEGDSPITEKFQSEKLYYIYNFLGPYILSPLVLSFFWLVFIFEHC
;
A
#
# COMPACT_ATOMS: atom_id res chain seq x y z
N MET A 1 12.12 10.90 21.45
CA MET A 1 11.90 11.01 19.98
C MET A 1 10.76 11.99 19.79
N LYS A 2 10.99 13.08 19.05
CA LYS A 2 9.99 14.13 18.82
C LYS A 2 8.82 13.61 17.97
N HIS A 3 7.64 14.22 18.01
CA HIS A 3 6.49 13.76 17.21
C HIS A 3 6.79 13.81 15.71
N GLU A 4 7.55 14.81 15.27
CA GLU A 4 8.02 14.95 13.90
C GLU A 4 8.89 13.78 13.43
N GLU A 5 9.82 13.30 14.28
CA GLU A 5 10.65 12.14 13.96
C GLU A 5 9.81 10.86 13.85
N LYS A 6 8.82 10.70 14.73
CA LYS A 6 7.89 9.57 14.68
C LYS A 6 7.04 9.60 13.41
N LEU A 7 6.54 10.78 13.02
CA LEU A 7 5.77 10.97 11.80
C LEU A 7 6.61 10.64 10.55
N LYS A 8 7.83 11.19 10.46
CA LYS A 8 8.77 10.90 9.36
C LYS A 8 9.11 9.42 9.28
N ARG A 9 9.32 8.76 10.41
CA ARG A 9 9.55 7.30 10.46
C ARG A 9 8.37 6.52 9.90
N GLU A 10 7.15 6.81 10.35
CA GLU A 10 5.95 6.09 9.88
C GLU A 10 5.69 6.34 8.39
N ASP A 11 5.94 7.56 7.90
CA ASP A 11 5.81 7.91 6.48
C ASP A 11 6.86 7.21 5.61
N SER A 12 8.12 7.18 6.06
CA SER A 12 9.21 6.48 5.39
C SER A 12 8.99 4.96 5.36
N LEU A 13 8.57 4.36 6.49
CA LEU A 13 8.27 2.93 6.57
C LEU A 13 7.11 2.53 5.65
N ALA A 14 6.04 3.32 5.61
CA ALA A 14 4.93 3.07 4.70
C ALA A 14 5.38 3.18 3.24
N SER A 15 6.06 4.27 2.88
CA SER A 15 6.55 4.50 1.52
C SER A 15 7.50 3.39 1.03
N TRP A 16 8.41 2.93 1.88
CA TRP A 16 9.33 1.85 1.55
C TRP A 16 8.60 0.52 1.34
N ARG A 17 7.71 0.14 2.27
CA ARG A 17 6.90 -1.09 2.14
C ARG A 17 6.05 -1.07 0.87
N LEU A 18 5.45 0.07 0.56
CA LEU A 18 4.67 0.28 -0.65
C LEU A 18 5.52 0.10 -1.92
N ALA A 19 6.67 0.76 -2.00
CA ALA A 19 7.59 0.63 -3.12
C ALA A 19 8.01 -0.82 -3.33
N THR A 20 8.47 -1.49 -2.27
CA THR A 20 8.90 -2.90 -2.31
C THR A 20 7.81 -3.83 -2.83
N LEU A 21 6.57 -3.68 -2.35
CA LEU A 21 5.47 -4.57 -2.72
C LEU A 21 4.90 -4.28 -4.12
N LEU A 22 4.94 -3.03 -4.59
CA LEU A 22 4.66 -2.69 -5.99
C LEU A 22 5.73 -3.27 -6.93
N THR A 23 7.00 -3.23 -6.51
CA THR A 23 8.10 -3.88 -7.24
C THR A 23 7.91 -5.40 -7.31
N PHE A 24 7.53 -6.06 -6.21
CA PHE A 24 7.19 -7.49 -6.22
C PHE A 24 6.05 -7.81 -7.19
N ASN A 25 4.97 -7.01 -7.21
CA ASN A 25 3.89 -7.17 -8.19
C ASN A 25 4.41 -7.05 -9.64
N GLY A 26 5.26 -6.07 -9.94
CA GLY A 26 5.88 -5.93 -11.25
C GLY A 26 6.72 -7.14 -11.67
N PHE A 27 7.48 -7.73 -10.75
CA PHE A 27 8.22 -8.96 -11.00
C PHE A 27 7.30 -10.16 -11.24
N LEU A 28 6.22 -10.31 -10.48
CA LEU A 28 5.25 -11.38 -10.67
C LEU A 28 4.55 -11.29 -12.04
N ILE A 29 4.16 -10.07 -12.45
CA ILE A 29 3.57 -9.82 -13.78
C ILE A 29 4.59 -10.09 -14.89
N THR A 30 5.85 -9.72 -14.68
CA THR A 30 6.93 -10.01 -15.66
C THR A 30 7.18 -11.51 -15.77
N ALA A 31 7.12 -12.23 -14.64
CA ALA A 31 7.30 -13.68 -14.63
C ALA A 31 6.22 -14.35 -15.50
N ILE A 32 4.94 -14.09 -15.26
CA ILE A 32 3.86 -14.74 -16.03
C ILE A 32 3.89 -14.42 -17.53
N THR A 33 4.32 -13.21 -17.91
CA THR A 33 4.30 -12.76 -19.31
C THR A 33 5.50 -13.22 -20.15
N ARG A 34 6.61 -13.64 -19.52
CA ARG A 34 7.87 -13.97 -20.21
C ARG A 34 8.33 -15.42 -20.07
N LEU A 35 7.58 -16.26 -19.36
CA LEU A 35 7.97 -17.65 -19.14
C LEU A 35 7.74 -18.53 -20.36
N LYS A 36 8.62 -19.53 -20.52
CA LYS A 36 8.41 -20.63 -21.45
C LYS A 36 7.16 -21.44 -21.05
N PRO A 37 6.45 -22.05 -22.02
CA PRO A 37 5.22 -22.81 -21.76
C PRO A 37 5.35 -23.88 -20.67
N GLU A 38 6.52 -24.53 -20.56
CA GLU A 38 6.75 -25.60 -19.57
C GLU A 38 6.75 -25.09 -18.12
N ALA A 39 7.27 -23.88 -17.88
CA ALA A 39 7.30 -23.25 -16.56
C ALA A 39 6.01 -22.48 -16.25
N TYR A 40 5.28 -22.07 -17.29
CA TYR A 40 4.03 -21.33 -17.18
C TYR A 40 2.98 -22.09 -16.38
N ALA A 41 2.79 -23.39 -16.66
CA ALA A 41 1.78 -24.22 -16.00
C ALA A 41 1.98 -24.37 -14.48
N TYR A 42 3.22 -24.35 -13.99
CA TYR A 42 3.50 -24.40 -12.54
C TYR A 42 3.31 -23.05 -11.87
N ILE A 43 3.69 -21.98 -12.55
CA ILE A 43 3.75 -20.63 -12.00
C ILE A 43 2.37 -19.98 -11.96
N ILE A 44 1.52 -20.27 -12.95
CA ILE A 44 0.15 -19.74 -13.04
C ILE A 44 -0.74 -20.13 -11.86
N LYS A 45 -0.46 -21.28 -11.22
CA LYS A 45 -1.22 -21.78 -10.08
C LYS A 45 -0.99 -20.98 -8.80
N TRP A 46 0.21 -20.44 -8.59
CA TRP A 46 0.62 -19.85 -7.32
C TRP A 46 0.86 -18.35 -7.39
N VAL A 47 1.36 -17.84 -8.51
CA VAL A 47 1.69 -16.43 -8.67
C VAL A 47 0.49 -15.50 -8.46
N PRO A 48 -0.72 -15.79 -8.97
CA PRO A 48 -1.86 -14.92 -8.73
C PRO A 48 -2.27 -14.87 -7.26
N ALA A 49 -2.26 -16.00 -6.56
CA ALA A 49 -2.53 -16.04 -5.12
C ALA A 49 -1.50 -15.24 -4.32
N VAL A 50 -0.20 -15.36 -4.66
CA VAL A 50 0.86 -14.56 -4.05
C VAL A 50 0.67 -13.07 -4.38
N GLY A 51 0.31 -12.73 -5.61
CA GLY A 51 0.02 -11.37 -6.03
C GLY A 51 -1.13 -10.72 -5.24
N ILE A 52 -2.21 -11.47 -4.99
CA ILE A 52 -3.31 -11.03 -4.12
C ILE A 52 -2.81 -10.82 -2.69
N LEU A 53 -2.07 -11.77 -2.11
CA LEU A 53 -1.55 -11.65 -0.74
C LEU A 53 -0.62 -10.44 -0.57
N VAL A 54 0.27 -10.22 -1.53
CA VAL A 54 1.17 -9.04 -1.57
C VAL A 54 0.33 -7.76 -1.64
N SER A 55 -0.68 -7.72 -2.51
CA SER A 55 -1.55 -6.54 -2.68
C SER A 55 -2.39 -6.24 -1.44
N LEU A 56 -2.96 -7.26 -0.79
CA LEU A 56 -3.68 -7.11 0.48
C LEU A 56 -2.76 -6.66 1.62
N SER A 57 -1.50 -7.14 1.65
CA SER A 57 -0.50 -6.72 2.62
C SER A 57 -0.17 -5.23 2.49
N VAL A 58 -0.07 -4.73 1.26
CA VAL A 58 0.08 -3.28 0.99
C VAL A 58 -1.11 -2.50 1.55
N LEU A 59 -2.33 -2.92 1.21
CA LEU A 59 -3.54 -2.25 1.66
C LEU A 59 -3.59 -2.15 3.20
N ALA A 60 -3.26 -3.24 3.89
CA ALA A 60 -3.20 -3.28 5.35
C ALA A 60 -2.15 -2.30 5.91
N VAL A 61 -0.94 -2.27 5.35
CA VAL A 61 0.12 -1.34 5.76
C VAL A 61 -0.31 0.12 5.54
N SER A 62 -0.92 0.43 4.39
CA SER A 62 -1.41 1.77 4.06
C SER A 62 -2.47 2.24 5.05
N LEU A 63 -3.46 1.39 5.35
CA LEU A 63 -4.52 1.71 6.31
C LEU A 63 -3.98 1.91 7.73
N LEU A 64 -3.07 1.02 8.17
CA LEU A 64 -2.43 1.15 9.49
C LEU A 64 -1.59 2.41 9.58
N SER A 65 -0.81 2.73 8.56
CA SER A 65 0.00 3.95 8.52
C SER A 65 -0.87 5.20 8.58
N ALA A 66 -1.96 5.26 7.80
CA ALA A 66 -2.90 6.38 7.84
C ALA A 66 -3.50 6.56 9.24
N ASN A 67 -3.93 5.46 9.88
CA ASN A 67 -4.48 5.51 11.23
C ASN A 67 -3.44 5.99 12.28
N VAL A 68 -2.20 5.48 12.21
CA VAL A 68 -1.14 5.89 13.13
C VAL A 68 -0.79 7.37 12.94
N LYS A 69 -0.68 7.84 11.69
CA LYS A 69 -0.43 9.25 11.36
C LYS A 69 -1.55 10.16 11.88
N TRP A 70 -2.81 9.76 11.70
CA TRP A 70 -3.95 10.51 12.23
C TRP A 70 -3.94 10.58 13.76
N LYS A 71 -3.68 9.47 14.45
CA LYS A 71 -3.53 9.46 15.91
C LYS A 71 -2.39 10.36 16.40
N LEU A 72 -1.26 10.36 15.70
CA LEU A 72 -0.14 11.26 15.99
C LEU A 72 -0.53 12.72 15.83
N HIS A 73 -1.31 13.04 14.80
CA HIS A 73 -1.84 14.39 14.58
C HIS A 73 -2.79 14.83 15.70
N ILE A 74 -3.70 13.96 16.16
CA ILE A 74 -4.58 14.29 17.29
C ILE A 74 -3.78 14.52 18.57
N SER A 75 -2.74 13.72 18.82
CA SER A 75 -1.90 13.83 20.00
C SER A 75 -0.77 14.87 19.87
N TRP A 76 -0.81 15.72 18.84
CA TRP A 76 0.30 16.63 18.55
C TRP A 76 0.46 17.70 19.64
N PRO A 77 1.65 17.85 20.25
CA PRO A 77 1.86 18.84 21.30
C PRO A 77 1.85 20.25 20.73
N LYS A 78 1.17 21.18 21.42
CA LYS A 78 1.08 22.60 21.00
C LYS A 78 2.43 23.32 21.05
N ASP A 79 3.34 22.86 21.90
CA ASP A 79 4.71 23.37 22.04
C ASP A 79 5.66 22.91 20.92
N GLU A 80 5.28 21.89 20.14
CA GLU A 80 6.00 21.47 18.93
C GLU A 80 5.51 22.19 17.65
N GLY A 81 4.58 23.17 17.79
CA GLY A 81 3.96 23.88 16.68
C GLY A 81 2.76 23.14 16.07
N ASP A 82 2.29 23.62 14.91
CA ASP A 82 1.17 22.98 14.22
C ASP A 82 1.59 21.65 13.59
N SER A 83 0.71 20.65 13.66
CA SER A 83 0.98 19.38 12.99
C SER A 83 1.03 19.57 11.46
N PRO A 84 1.97 18.91 10.75
CA PRO A 84 2.04 18.95 9.28
C PRO A 84 0.79 18.41 8.57
N ILE A 85 -0.02 17.61 9.25
CA ILE A 85 -1.29 17.08 8.72
C ILE A 85 -2.38 18.15 8.74
N THR A 86 -2.36 19.07 9.71
CA THR A 86 -3.35 20.14 9.88
C THR A 86 -3.27 21.16 8.75
N GLU A 87 -2.06 21.46 8.28
CA GLU A 87 -1.83 22.35 7.13
C GLU A 87 -2.50 21.85 5.85
N LYS A 88 -2.64 20.52 5.71
CA LYS A 88 -3.18 19.89 4.50
C LYS A 88 -4.64 19.44 4.65
N PHE A 89 -5.11 19.13 5.86
CA PHE A 89 -6.42 18.53 6.08
C PHE A 89 -7.13 19.13 7.28
N GLN A 90 -8.32 19.68 7.04
CA GLN A 90 -9.16 20.31 8.07
C GLN A 90 -10.08 19.30 8.81
N SER A 91 -10.17 18.04 8.36
CA SER A 91 -10.98 17.02 9.02
C SER A 91 -10.45 15.60 8.81
N GLU A 92 -10.76 14.72 9.76
CA GLU A 92 -10.45 13.29 9.71
C GLU A 92 -10.98 12.63 8.44
N LYS A 93 -12.23 12.96 8.06
CA LYS A 93 -12.87 12.40 6.89
C LYS A 93 -12.11 12.74 5.61
N LEU A 94 -11.72 14.01 5.43
CA LEU A 94 -10.96 14.44 4.26
C LEU A 94 -9.57 13.79 4.23
N TYR A 95 -8.93 13.63 5.39
CA TYR A 95 -7.65 12.93 5.50
C TYR A 95 -7.74 11.48 5.01
N TYR A 96 -8.73 10.71 5.48
CA TYR A 96 -8.90 9.33 5.06
C TYR A 96 -9.36 9.20 3.61
N ILE A 97 -10.26 10.06 3.12
CA ILE A 97 -10.67 10.07 1.71
C ILE A 97 -9.47 10.30 0.80
N TYR A 98 -8.63 11.29 1.12
CA TYR A 98 -7.43 11.58 0.34
C TYR A 98 -6.46 10.40 0.33
N ASN A 99 -6.22 9.75 1.47
CA ASN A 99 -5.36 8.58 1.53
C ASN A 99 -5.97 7.36 0.82
N PHE A 100 -7.31 7.21 0.84
CA PHE A 100 -8.04 6.12 0.19
C PHE A 100 -8.01 6.24 -1.34
N LEU A 101 -8.18 7.46 -1.86
CA LEU A 101 -8.06 7.75 -3.28
C LEU A 101 -6.61 7.91 -3.74
N GLY A 102 -5.67 8.00 -2.79
CA GLY A 102 -4.25 8.06 -3.05
C GLY A 102 -3.70 6.76 -3.64
N PRO A 103 -2.51 6.83 -4.27
CA PRO A 103 -1.88 5.67 -4.89
C PRO A 103 -1.65 4.51 -3.89
N TYR A 104 -1.50 4.84 -2.61
CA TYR A 104 -1.23 3.88 -1.55
C TYR A 104 -2.37 2.91 -1.23
N ILE A 105 -3.62 3.28 -1.50
CA ILE A 105 -4.78 2.41 -1.33
C ILE A 105 -5.36 1.99 -2.68
N LEU A 106 -5.31 2.86 -3.69
CA LEU A 106 -5.84 2.53 -5.01
C LEU A 106 -5.01 1.46 -5.71
N SER A 107 -3.67 1.56 -5.70
CA SER A 107 -2.81 0.60 -6.39
C SER A 107 -2.97 -0.85 -5.91
N PRO A 108 -3.00 -1.17 -4.60
CA PRO A 108 -3.23 -2.56 -4.18
C PRO A 108 -4.61 -3.09 -4.52
N LEU A 109 -5.65 -2.25 -4.53
CA LEU A 109 -6.98 -2.67 -4.97
C LEU A 109 -6.99 -3.03 -6.46
N VAL A 110 -6.40 -2.18 -7.30
CA VAL A 110 -6.28 -2.42 -8.74
C VAL A 110 -5.47 -3.69 -9.02
N LEU A 111 -4.35 -3.89 -8.32
CA LEU A 111 -3.52 -5.09 -8.48
C LEU A 111 -4.24 -6.34 -7.99
N SER A 112 -4.95 -6.29 -6.87
CA SER A 112 -5.75 -7.42 -6.38
C SER A 112 -6.84 -7.80 -7.39
N PHE A 113 -7.52 -6.80 -7.96
CA PHE A 113 -8.52 -7.02 -9.00
C PHE A 113 -7.91 -7.64 -10.26
N PHE A 114 -6.77 -7.13 -10.72
CA PHE A 114 -6.01 -7.71 -11.83
C PHE A 114 -5.73 -9.20 -11.60
N TRP A 115 -5.23 -9.57 -10.42
CA TRP A 115 -4.94 -10.97 -10.10
C TRP A 115 -6.19 -11.85 -10.04
N LEU A 116 -7.33 -11.32 -9.55
CA LEU A 116 -8.61 -12.05 -9.54
C LEU A 116 -9.11 -12.31 -10.96
N VAL A 117 -9.07 -11.31 -11.84
CA VAL A 117 -9.43 -11.47 -13.26
C VAL A 117 -8.51 -12.50 -13.92
N PHE A 118 -7.20 -12.40 -13.66
CA PHE A 118 -6.23 -13.33 -14.21
C PHE A 118 -6.51 -14.78 -13.79
N ILE A 119 -6.84 -15.03 -12.52
CA ILE A 119 -7.26 -16.36 -12.04
C ILE A 119 -8.49 -16.84 -12.81
N PHE A 120 -9.52 -16.01 -12.93
CA PHE A 120 -10.77 -16.39 -13.59
C PHE A 120 -10.59 -16.73 -15.08
N GLU A 121 -9.67 -16.08 -15.77
CA GLU A 121 -9.40 -16.35 -17.18
C GLU A 121 -8.52 -17.58 -17.42
N HIS A 122 -7.78 -18.05 -16.41
CA HIS A 122 -6.71 -19.05 -16.61
C HIS A 122 -6.74 -20.26 -15.66
N CYS A 123 -7.71 -20.34 -14.74
CA CYS A 123 -7.94 -21.48 -13.84
C CYS A 123 -9.37 -22.01 -13.99
#